data_AF-A0A1G1XVB8-F1
#
_entry.id   AF-A0A1G1XVB8-F1
#
_cell.length_a   1.000
_cell.length_b   1.000
_cell.length_c   1.000
_cell.angle_alpha   90.00
_cell.angle_beta   90.00
_cell.angle_gamma   90.00
#
_symmetry.space_group_name_H-M   'P 1'
#
loop_
_entity.id
_entity.type
_entity.pdbx_description
1 polymer ?
#
loop_
_entity_poly.entity_id
_entity_poly.type
_entity_poly.pdbx_seq_one_letter_code
_entity_poly.pdbx_strand_id
1 'polypeptide(L)'
;MARKITKTAILLVFSFFILSGCQQTTPLANVTQNVNAKIDEVRQRQEDKIQATLKCQELCQNQLTTDGQNFDIGQCLSNEIIADWVCDIAHSPRQAIDDDPANQCSAFRTGRAQHFVEVDGNCNVIKVY
;
A
#
# COMPACT_ATOMS: atom_id res chain seq x y z
N MET A 1 29.55 -76.44 3.36
CA MET A 1 30.50 -75.37 3.72
C MET A 1 29.69 -74.15 4.14
N ALA A 2 29.50 -73.91 5.44
CA ALA A 2 28.61 -72.86 5.97
C ALA A 2 29.43 -71.70 6.53
N ARG A 3 29.27 -70.49 5.97
CA ARG A 3 30.02 -69.29 6.36
C ARG A 3 29.31 -68.59 7.53
N LYS A 4 29.94 -68.60 8.71
CA LYS A 4 29.47 -67.89 9.91
C LYS A 4 29.66 -66.37 9.69
N ILE A 5 28.55 -65.65 9.54
CA ILE A 5 28.54 -64.19 9.49
C ILE A 5 28.76 -63.68 10.91
N THR A 6 29.87 -62.97 11.12
CA THR A 6 30.34 -62.42 12.39
C THR A 6 29.44 -61.27 12.85
N LYS A 7 28.84 -61.43 14.03
CA LYS A 7 27.88 -60.49 14.66
C LYS A 7 28.45 -59.09 14.97
N THR A 8 29.74 -58.88 14.79
CA THR A 8 30.44 -57.62 15.08
C THR A 8 30.24 -56.53 14.02
N ALA A 9 29.83 -56.88 12.80
CA ALA A 9 29.65 -55.90 11.73
C ALA A 9 28.34 -55.09 11.84
N ILE A 10 27.38 -55.53 12.66
CA ILE A 10 26.04 -54.91 12.76
C ILE A 10 26.04 -53.73 13.75
N LEU A 11 27.00 -53.68 14.69
CA LEU A 11 27.02 -52.67 15.75
C LEU A 11 27.74 -51.35 15.36
N LEU A 12 28.51 -51.34 14.27
CA LEU A 12 29.19 -50.12 13.79
C LEU A 12 28.36 -49.32 12.77
N VAL A 13 27.31 -49.90 12.19
CA VAL A 13 26.45 -49.20 11.20
C VAL A 13 25.41 -48.31 11.90
N PHE A 14 25.03 -48.61 13.15
CA PHE A 14 24.02 -47.83 13.89
C PHE A 14 24.57 -46.54 14.53
N SER A 15 25.89 -46.44 14.77
CA SER A 15 26.49 -45.23 15.39
C SER A 15 26.76 -44.09 14.41
N PHE A 16 26.64 -44.30 13.09
CA PHE A 16 26.85 -43.25 12.10
C PHE A 16 25.60 -42.42 11.78
N PHE A 17 24.40 -42.91 12.14
CA PHE A 17 23.14 -42.24 11.83
C PHE A 17 22.70 -41.17 12.84
N ILE A 18 23.39 -41.03 13.99
CA ILE A 18 22.99 -40.10 15.05
C ILE A 18 23.63 -38.70 14.88
N LEU A 19 24.63 -38.53 13.98
CA LEU A 19 25.30 -37.26 13.75
C LEU A 19 24.78 -36.47 12.54
N SER A 20 23.78 -36.98 11.82
CA SER A 20 23.16 -36.32 10.67
C SER A 20 21.95 -35.45 11.05
N GLY A 21 21.99 -34.81 12.22
CA GLY A 21 21.01 -33.81 12.59
C GLY A 21 21.19 -32.57 11.71
N CYS A 22 20.44 -32.48 10.61
CA CYS A 22 20.40 -31.29 9.77
C CYS A 22 19.87 -30.10 10.60
N GLN A 23 20.76 -29.23 11.07
CA GLN A 23 20.38 -27.88 11.49
C GLN A 23 20.00 -27.09 10.23
N GLN A 24 18.70 -26.96 9.96
CA GLN A 24 18.20 -25.98 9.00
C GLN A 24 18.29 -24.59 9.64
N THR A 25 19.47 -23.97 9.59
CA THR A 25 19.60 -22.54 9.86
C THR A 25 19.16 -21.79 8.62
N THR A 26 17.98 -21.16 8.66
CA THR A 26 17.62 -20.17 7.64
C THR A 26 18.61 -19.01 7.73
N PRO A 27 19.25 -18.58 6.62
CA PRO A 27 20.25 -17.52 6.68
C PRO A 27 19.59 -16.19 7.05
N LEU A 28 20.14 -15.52 8.08
CA LEU A 28 19.70 -14.19 8.57
C LEU A 28 19.61 -13.13 7.45
N ALA A 29 20.41 -13.28 6.38
CA ALA A 29 20.42 -12.39 5.23
C ALA A 29 19.05 -12.26 4.54
N ASN A 30 18.23 -13.32 4.53
CA ASN A 30 16.91 -13.30 3.89
C ASN A 30 15.90 -12.44 4.68
N VAL A 31 16.04 -12.39 6.00
CA VAL A 31 15.17 -11.56 6.86
C VAL A 31 15.45 -10.07 6.63
N THR A 32 16.72 -9.67 6.60
CA THR A 32 17.11 -8.26 6.39
C THR A 32 16.65 -7.73 5.03
N GLN A 33 16.75 -8.53 3.96
CA GLN A 33 16.30 -8.13 2.62
C GLN A 33 14.79 -7.91 2.57
N ASN A 34 13.99 -8.80 3.17
CA ASN A 34 12.54 -8.66 3.22
C ASN A 34 12.11 -7.40 4.00
N VAL A 35 12.74 -7.15 5.14
CA VAL A 35 12.44 -5.96 5.96
C VAL A 35 12.76 -4.67 5.18
N ASN A 36 13.91 -4.59 4.50
CA ASN A 36 14.27 -3.40 3.73
C ASN A 36 13.27 -3.12 2.59
N ALA A 37 12.89 -4.15 1.83
CA ALA A 37 11.89 -4.00 0.76
C ALA A 37 10.54 -3.48 1.30
N LYS A 38 10.11 -3.99 2.46
CA LYS A 38 8.87 -3.54 3.11
C LYS A 38 8.98 -2.10 3.63
N ILE A 39 10.14 -1.69 4.13
CA ILE A 39 10.39 -0.31 4.55
C ILE A 39 10.32 0.63 3.34
N ASP A 40 10.95 0.27 2.22
CA ASP A 40 10.93 1.07 1.00
C ASP A 40 9.50 1.21 0.45
N GLU A 41 8.69 0.15 0.48
CA GLU A 41 7.27 0.19 0.09
C GLU A 41 6.44 1.11 1.01
N VAL A 42 6.66 1.05 2.33
CA VAL A 42 5.99 1.95 3.27
C VAL A 42 6.44 3.40 3.04
N ARG A 43 7.72 3.64 2.83
CA ARG A 43 8.25 4.98 2.54
C ARG A 43 7.62 5.54 1.27
N GLN A 44 7.59 4.77 0.18
CA GLN A 44 6.95 5.18 -1.07
C GLN A 44 5.48 5.55 -0.87
N ARG A 45 4.70 4.71 -0.18
CA ARG A 45 3.28 5.03 0.11
C ARG A 45 3.10 6.32 0.90
N GLN A 46 4.00 6.62 1.83
CA GLN A 46 3.96 7.89 2.57
C GLN A 46 4.33 9.08 1.68
N GLU A 47 5.35 8.92 0.83
CA GLU A 47 5.75 9.95 -0.12
C GLU A 47 4.62 10.25 -1.12
N ASP A 48 3.95 9.22 -1.66
CA ASP A 48 2.81 9.35 -2.56
C ASP A 48 1.64 10.05 -1.85
N LYS A 49 1.33 9.66 -0.60
CA LYS A 49 0.28 10.28 0.20
C LYS A 49 0.54 11.78 0.42
N ILE A 50 1.78 12.15 0.76
CA ILE A 50 2.18 13.55 0.95
C ILE A 50 2.10 14.31 -0.38
N GLN A 51 2.65 13.75 -1.45
CA GLN A 51 2.60 14.33 -2.81
C GLN A 51 1.17 14.57 -3.27
N ALA A 52 0.30 13.57 -3.19
CA ALA A 52 -1.11 13.67 -3.53
C ALA A 52 -1.80 14.76 -2.71
N THR A 53 -1.58 14.78 -1.40
CA THR A 53 -2.19 15.78 -0.51
C THR A 53 -1.81 17.20 -0.93
N LEU A 54 -0.51 17.46 -1.12
CA LEU A 54 -0.01 18.77 -1.52
C LEU A 54 -0.58 19.20 -2.89
N LYS A 55 -0.57 18.29 -3.87
CA LYS A 55 -1.10 18.59 -5.21
C LYS A 55 -2.60 18.83 -5.22
N CYS A 56 -3.36 18.10 -4.42
CA CYS A 56 -4.81 18.31 -4.33
C CYS A 56 -5.14 19.67 -3.70
N GLN A 57 -4.44 20.06 -2.63
CA GLN A 57 -4.61 21.39 -2.04
C GLN A 57 -4.20 22.51 -2.99
N GLU A 58 -3.06 22.35 -3.69
CA GLU A 58 -2.62 23.31 -4.71
C GLU A 58 -3.66 23.45 -5.83
N LEU A 59 -4.17 22.34 -6.35
CA LEU A 59 -5.20 22.33 -7.39
C LEU A 59 -6.48 23.03 -6.92
N CYS A 60 -6.95 22.71 -5.72
CA CYS A 60 -8.13 23.35 -5.14
C CYS A 60 -7.94 24.87 -5.01
N GLN A 61 -6.79 25.31 -4.49
CA GLN A 61 -6.53 26.74 -4.32
C GLN A 61 -6.39 27.49 -5.64
N ASN A 62 -5.81 26.86 -6.65
CA ASN A 62 -5.77 27.43 -7.99
C ASN A 62 -7.19 27.63 -8.54
N GLN A 63 -8.08 26.64 -8.44
CA GLN A 63 -9.46 26.78 -8.92
C GLN A 63 -10.27 27.82 -8.12
N LEU A 64 -10.08 27.88 -6.79
CA LEU A 64 -10.75 28.88 -5.95
C LEU A 64 -10.38 30.31 -6.34
N THR A 65 -9.10 30.54 -6.68
CA THR A 65 -8.57 31.88 -6.93
C THR A 65 -8.75 32.36 -8.37
N THR A 66 -8.80 31.47 -9.36
CA THR A 66 -8.91 31.87 -10.78
C THR A 66 -10.34 31.96 -11.27
N ASP A 67 -11.20 31.04 -10.83
CA ASP A 67 -12.50 30.81 -11.50
C ASP A 67 -13.67 31.28 -10.64
N GLY A 68 -13.42 31.64 -9.37
CA GLY A 68 -14.47 31.95 -8.39
C GLY A 68 -15.46 30.79 -8.24
N GLN A 69 -14.96 29.57 -8.44
CA GLN A 69 -15.78 28.39 -8.60
C GLN A 69 -16.57 28.11 -7.32
N ASN A 70 -17.84 27.76 -7.48
CA ASN A 70 -18.65 27.37 -6.34
C ASN A 70 -18.41 25.89 -6.00
N PHE A 71 -17.84 25.63 -4.84
CA PHE A 71 -17.55 24.31 -4.31
C PHE A 71 -18.70 23.66 -3.51
N ASP A 72 -19.86 24.32 -3.45
CA ASP A 72 -21.07 23.84 -2.75
C ASP A 72 -21.64 22.51 -3.31
N ILE A 73 -21.13 22.00 -4.43
CA ILE A 73 -21.63 20.79 -5.10
C ILE A 73 -20.68 19.57 -4.94
N GLY A 74 -19.56 19.71 -4.22
CA GLY A 74 -18.69 18.55 -3.89
C GLY A 74 -18.08 17.88 -5.13
N GLN A 75 -17.49 18.67 -6.03
CA GLN A 75 -17.02 18.21 -7.33
C GLN A 75 -15.64 17.53 -7.31
N CYS A 76 -15.47 16.55 -8.21
CA CYS A 76 -14.15 16.04 -8.58
C CYS A 76 -13.27 17.14 -9.18
N LEU A 77 -12.12 17.39 -8.56
CA LEU A 77 -11.13 18.35 -9.07
C LEU A 77 -10.20 17.73 -10.11
N SER A 78 -9.79 16.47 -9.89
CA SER A 78 -8.98 15.74 -10.87
C SER A 78 -9.14 14.23 -10.75
N ASN A 79 -9.25 13.59 -11.91
CA ASN A 79 -9.24 12.13 -12.04
C ASN A 79 -7.83 11.53 -11.92
N GLU A 80 -6.78 12.35 -11.90
CA GLU A 80 -5.39 11.92 -11.66
C GLU A 80 -4.54 13.12 -11.21
N ILE A 81 -4.10 13.15 -9.95
CA ILE A 81 -3.15 14.16 -9.43
C ILE A 81 -1.72 13.60 -9.37
N ILE A 82 -1.62 12.31 -9.09
CA ILE A 82 -0.48 11.41 -9.29
C ILE A 82 -1.05 10.04 -9.67
N ALA A 83 -0.19 9.13 -10.13
CA ALA A 83 -0.61 7.78 -10.51
C ALA A 83 -1.44 7.12 -9.40
N ASP A 84 -2.63 6.63 -9.73
CA ASP A 84 -3.58 5.95 -8.81
C ASP A 84 -4.30 6.84 -7.77
N TRP A 85 -4.15 8.17 -7.84
CA TRP A 85 -4.76 9.13 -6.90
C TRP A 85 -5.68 10.15 -7.57
N VAL A 86 -6.85 10.38 -6.98
CA VAL A 86 -7.77 11.47 -7.35
C VAL A 86 -7.79 12.60 -6.30
N CYS A 87 -8.34 13.75 -6.69
CA CYS A 87 -8.62 14.88 -5.80
C CYS A 87 -10.10 15.24 -5.89
N ASP A 88 -10.78 15.28 -4.74
CA ASP A 88 -12.21 15.52 -4.64
C ASP A 88 -12.52 16.63 -3.63
N ILE A 89 -13.61 17.34 -3.83
CA ILE A 89 -14.17 18.28 -2.85
C ILE A 89 -15.37 17.63 -2.19
N ALA A 90 -15.50 17.76 -0.88
CA ALA A 90 -16.69 17.33 -0.16
C ALA A 90 -17.01 18.27 1.00
N HIS A 91 -18.21 18.14 1.56
CA HIS A 91 -18.56 18.82 2.79
C HIS A 91 -18.03 18.07 4.02
N SER A 92 -17.75 18.82 5.09
CA SER A 92 -17.43 18.29 6.40
C SER A 92 -18.26 19.00 7.47
N PRO A 93 -19.34 18.37 8.01
CA PRO A 93 -19.80 17.00 7.75
C PRO A 93 -20.30 16.77 6.32
N ARG A 94 -20.15 15.54 5.81
CA ARG A 94 -20.64 15.14 4.48
C ARG A 94 -22.15 15.35 4.36
N GLN A 95 -22.56 15.78 3.17
CA GLN A 95 -23.95 16.00 2.77
C GLN A 95 -24.34 14.99 1.69
N ALA A 96 -25.65 14.83 1.46
CA ALA A 96 -26.16 13.89 0.46
C ALA A 96 -25.67 14.19 -0.98
N ILE A 97 -25.31 15.43 -1.27
CA ILE A 97 -24.79 15.83 -2.58
C ILE A 97 -23.36 15.31 -2.83
N ASP A 98 -22.57 15.06 -1.78
CA ASP A 98 -21.21 14.49 -1.88
C ASP A 98 -21.22 13.00 -2.26
N ASP A 99 -22.38 12.36 -2.10
CA ASP A 99 -22.60 10.96 -2.45
C ASP A 99 -23.22 10.79 -3.85
N ASP A 100 -23.55 11.89 -4.53
CA ASP A 100 -24.03 11.84 -5.92
C ASP A 100 -22.89 11.34 -6.83
N PRO A 101 -23.08 10.21 -7.55
CA PRO A 101 -22.06 9.69 -8.44
C PRO A 101 -21.59 10.68 -9.51
N ALA A 102 -22.42 11.66 -9.89
CA ALA A 102 -22.06 12.70 -10.85
C ALA A 102 -20.97 13.65 -10.33
N ASN A 103 -20.85 13.79 -9.01
CA ASN A 103 -19.91 14.70 -8.37
C ASN A 103 -18.59 14.00 -8.02
N GLN A 104 -18.61 12.67 -7.85
CA GLN A 104 -17.43 11.87 -7.55
C GLN A 104 -16.50 11.67 -8.76
N CYS A 105 -15.20 11.57 -8.48
CA CYS A 105 -14.21 11.28 -9.52
C CYS A 105 -14.44 9.93 -10.22
N SER A 106 -14.60 9.98 -11.55
CA SER A 106 -14.84 8.80 -12.38
C SER A 106 -13.71 7.76 -12.30
N ALA A 107 -12.45 8.19 -12.11
CA ALA A 107 -11.31 7.29 -11.97
C ALA A 107 -11.46 6.39 -10.74
N PHE A 108 -11.88 6.96 -9.61
CA PHE A 108 -12.15 6.22 -8.39
C PHE A 108 -13.37 5.30 -8.55
N ARG A 109 -14.48 5.84 -9.09
CA ARG A 109 -15.71 5.05 -9.35
C ARG A 109 -15.51 3.86 -10.28
N THR A 110 -14.59 3.97 -11.24
CA THR A 110 -14.28 2.89 -12.21
C THR A 110 -13.14 1.98 -11.75
N GLY A 111 -12.51 2.26 -10.61
CA GLY A 111 -11.37 1.48 -10.09
C GLY A 111 -10.05 1.72 -10.82
N ARG A 112 -9.96 2.77 -11.65
CA ARG A 112 -8.70 3.20 -12.29
C ARG A 112 -7.75 3.89 -11.31
N ALA A 113 -8.33 4.54 -10.31
CA ALA A 113 -7.63 5.08 -9.16
C ALA A 113 -8.19 4.42 -7.89
N GLN A 114 -7.32 4.02 -6.97
CA GLN A 114 -7.69 3.36 -5.72
C GLN A 114 -7.53 4.28 -4.50
N HIS A 115 -6.92 5.44 -4.69
CA HIS A 115 -6.63 6.40 -3.65
C HIS A 115 -7.27 7.75 -3.93
N PHE A 116 -7.57 8.49 -2.87
CA PHE A 116 -8.13 9.83 -2.98
C PHE A 116 -7.68 10.75 -1.85
N VAL A 117 -7.56 12.02 -2.21
CA VAL A 117 -7.52 13.14 -1.27
C VAL A 117 -8.83 13.89 -1.39
N GLU A 118 -9.46 14.14 -0.25
CA GLU A 118 -10.73 14.86 -0.13
C GLU A 118 -10.47 16.15 0.66
N VAL A 119 -10.85 17.29 0.08
CA VAL A 119 -10.72 18.61 0.71
C VAL A 119 -12.07 19.29 0.84
N ASP A 120 -12.20 20.26 1.74
CA ASP A 120 -13.39 21.11 1.84
C ASP A 120 -13.35 22.27 0.82
N GLY A 121 -14.43 23.07 0.76
CA GLY A 121 -14.50 24.25 -0.10
C GLY A 121 -13.50 25.37 0.25
N ASN A 122 -12.74 25.25 1.34
CA ASN A 122 -11.61 26.13 1.67
C ASN A 122 -10.25 25.44 1.44
N CYS A 123 -10.25 24.29 0.77
CA CYS A 123 -9.09 23.46 0.48
C CYS A 123 -8.38 22.90 1.72
N ASN A 124 -9.09 22.76 2.83
CA ASN A 124 -8.59 22.03 4.00
C ASN A 124 -8.80 20.53 3.78
N VAL A 125 -7.79 19.73 4.12
CA VAL A 125 -7.87 18.27 4.00
C VAL A 125 -8.90 17.69 4.97
N ILE A 126 -9.87 16.97 4.43
CA ILE A 126 -10.86 16.19 5.20
C ILE A 126 -10.34 14.77 5.39
N LYS A 127 -9.95 14.13 4.29
CA LYS A 127 -9.58 12.70 4.28
C LYS A 127 -8.53 12.40 3.24
N VAL A 128 -7.68 11.42 3.55
CA VAL A 128 -6.69 10.87 2.62
C VAL A 128 -6.69 9.34 2.78
N TYR A 129 -7.09 8.64 1.72
CA TYR A 129 -7.29 7.19 1.69
C TYR A 129 -6.46 6.55 0.58
#